data_AF-G5BC30-F1
#
_entry.id   AF-G5BC30-F1
#
_cell.length_a   1.000
_cell.length_b   1.000
_cell.length_c   1.000
_cell.angle_alpha   90.00
_cell.angle_beta   90.00
_cell.angle_gamma   90.00
#
_symmetry.space_group_name_H-M   'P 1'
#
loop_
_entity.id
_entity.type
_entity.pdbx_description
1 polymer ?
#
loop_
_entity_poly.entity_id
_entity_poly.type
_entity_poly.pdbx_seq_one_letter_code
_entity_poly.pdbx_strand_id
1 'polypeptide(L)'
;MALKPEDPGRGFRHGTVVAFINEKMARHLKGTEFYLENLSLSWEEIEDKIRAILENSEVPSEAQVAYVWGSLSLGRHLACRQGHLQGGRVQSLHDFAKLHKSATNALVLNLNQLIEQQGMECKEAAFQLHLAHTKLAQVQKERDLLRWKLVQAVR
;
A
#
# COMPACT_ATOMS: atom_id res chain seq x y z
N MET A 1 38.86 5.93 -3.23
CA MET A 1 37.85 6.83 -3.82
C MET A 1 36.56 6.72 -3.02
N ALA A 2 35.91 7.85 -2.76
CA ALA A 2 34.69 7.92 -1.95
C ALA A 2 33.48 7.35 -2.70
N LEU A 3 33.29 7.77 -3.96
CA LEU A 3 32.27 7.25 -4.86
C LEU A 3 32.83 6.07 -5.65
N LYS A 4 32.18 4.91 -5.57
CA LYS A 4 32.54 3.74 -6.37
C LYS A 4 31.75 3.76 -7.70
N PRO A 5 32.39 3.51 -8.86
CA PRO A 5 31.70 3.42 -10.16
C PRO A 5 30.70 2.27 -10.25
N GLU A 6 30.74 1.33 -9.32
CA GLU A 6 29.83 0.19 -9.21
C GLU A 6 28.69 0.45 -8.21
N ASP A 7 28.76 1.51 -7.40
CA ASP A 7 27.76 1.77 -6.35
C ASP A 7 26.42 2.18 -6.99
N PRO A 8 25.34 1.40 -6.79
CA PRO A 8 24.00 1.73 -7.28
C PRO A 8 23.46 3.01 -6.65
N GLY A 9 23.91 3.34 -5.43
CA GLY A 9 23.46 4.50 -4.67
C GLY A 9 24.05 5.82 -5.13
N ARG A 10 25.12 5.84 -5.94
CA ARG A 10 25.79 7.10 -6.35
C ARG A 10 24.90 8.04 -7.16
N GLY A 11 23.90 7.50 -7.84
CA GLY A 11 22.96 8.25 -8.68
C GLY A 11 23.52 8.91 -9.95
N PHE A 12 24.83 9.02 -10.13
CA PHE A 12 25.47 9.58 -11.33
C PHE A 12 25.55 8.57 -12.48
N ARG A 13 25.08 9.00 -13.67
CA ARG A 13 25.02 8.17 -14.89
C ARG A 13 26.37 8.00 -15.60
N HIS A 14 27.24 9.00 -15.54
CA HIS A 14 28.48 9.04 -16.33
C HIS A 14 29.70 8.83 -15.45
N GLY A 15 30.55 7.84 -15.78
CA GLY A 15 31.77 7.54 -15.03
C GLY A 15 32.79 8.69 -15.03
N THR A 16 32.82 9.50 -16.09
CA THR A 16 33.65 10.71 -16.18
C THR A 16 33.28 11.75 -15.12
N VAL A 17 31.98 11.92 -14.86
CA VAL A 17 31.48 12.81 -13.80
C VAL A 17 31.87 12.29 -12.43
N VAL A 18 31.74 10.98 -12.19
CA VAL A 18 32.15 10.35 -10.93
C VAL A 18 33.66 10.52 -10.67
N ALA A 19 34.48 10.32 -11.70
CA ALA A 19 35.92 10.51 -11.61
C ALA A 19 36.28 11.97 -11.29
N PHE A 20 35.65 12.94 -11.97
CA PHE A 20 35.85 14.36 -11.71
C PHE A 20 35.45 14.75 -10.29
N ILE A 21 34.29 14.29 -9.80
CA ILE A 21 33.84 14.60 -8.44
C ILE A 21 34.77 13.97 -7.40
N ASN A 22 35.18 12.71 -7.58
CA ASN A 22 36.17 12.07 -6.72
C ASN A 22 37.50 12.82 -6.71
N GLU A 23 37.97 13.31 -7.86
CA GLU A 23 39.16 14.14 -7.96
C GLU A 23 38.98 15.43 -7.16
N LYS A 24 37.86 16.15 -7.34
CA LYS A 24 37.58 17.39 -6.62
C LYS A 24 37.45 17.20 -5.11
N MET A 25 36.85 16.10 -4.66
CA MET A 25 36.78 15.76 -3.23
C MET A 25 38.12 15.32 -2.65
N ALA A 26 38.97 14.65 -3.45
CA ALA A 26 40.27 14.16 -3.01
C ALA A 26 41.35 15.26 -2.93
N ARG A 27 41.08 16.46 -3.45
CA ARG A 27 41.96 17.63 -3.31
C ARG A 27 42.18 18.04 -1.87
N HIS A 28 41.26 17.69 -0.97
CA HIS A 28 41.40 17.94 0.45
C HIS A 28 40.94 16.71 1.25
N LEU A 29 41.72 16.27 2.24
CA LEU A 29 41.46 15.04 3.02
C LEU A 29 40.02 14.99 3.56
N LYS A 30 39.57 16.13 4.11
CA LYS A 30 38.25 16.28 4.73
C LYS A 30 37.07 16.11 3.76
N GLY A 31 37.25 16.27 2.44
CA GLY A 31 36.15 16.14 1.49
C GLY A 31 35.67 14.69 1.32
N THR A 32 36.62 13.75 1.29
CA THR A 32 36.31 12.33 1.21
C THR A 32 35.78 11.80 2.54
N GLU A 33 36.37 12.22 3.66
CA GLU A 33 35.90 11.88 5.02
C GLU A 33 34.46 12.37 5.24
N PHE A 34 34.17 13.62 4.87
CA PHE A 34 32.83 14.18 4.98
C PHE A 34 31.79 13.37 4.21
N TYR A 35 32.10 12.92 2.98
CA TYR A 35 31.16 12.06 2.27
C TYR A 35 30.89 10.77 3.06
N LEU A 36 31.94 10.07 3.50
CA LEU A 36 31.82 8.76 4.15
C LEU A 36 31.13 8.84 5.52
N GLU A 37 31.44 9.84 6.33
CA GLU A 37 30.90 10.03 7.68
C GLU A 37 29.40 10.36 7.68
N ASN A 38 28.91 10.98 6.60
CA ASN A 38 27.55 11.50 6.53
C ASN A 38 26.61 10.65 5.66
N LEU A 39 27.06 9.50 5.14
CA LEU A 39 26.25 8.59 4.31
C LEU A 39 24.95 8.13 4.97
N SER A 40 24.95 8.01 6.29
CA SER A 40 23.81 7.49 7.07
C SER A 40 22.87 8.58 7.59
N LEU A 41 23.23 9.85 7.42
CA LEU A 41 22.46 10.97 7.95
C LEU A 41 21.31 11.37 7.02
N SER A 42 20.34 12.08 7.60
CA SER A 42 19.30 12.76 6.84
C SER A 42 19.86 13.97 6.09
N TRP A 43 19.13 14.41 5.05
CA TRP A 43 19.53 15.62 4.31
C TRP A 43 19.57 16.86 5.20
N GLU A 44 18.65 16.98 6.16
CA GLU A 44 18.58 18.10 7.11
C GLU A 44 19.86 18.20 7.96
N GLU A 45 20.29 17.08 8.55
CA GLU A 45 21.53 17.02 9.33
C GLU A 45 22.78 17.33 8.49
N ILE A 46 22.78 16.91 7.21
CA ILE A 46 23.87 17.23 6.29
C ILE A 46 23.87 18.72 5.96
N GLU A 47 22.71 19.32 5.71
CA GLU A 47 22.56 20.74 5.42
C GLU A 47 23.02 21.63 6.58
N ASP A 48 22.68 21.25 7.81
CA ASP A 48 23.15 21.93 9.02
C ASP A 48 24.68 21.87 9.17
N LYS A 49 25.29 20.72 8.88
CA LYS A 49 26.75 20.58 8.87
C LYS A 49 27.41 21.45 7.79
N ILE A 50 26.81 21.52 6.60
CA ILE A 50 27.31 22.38 5.51
C ILE A 50 27.25 23.85 5.93
N ARG A 51 26.13 24.29 6.53
CA ARG A 51 25.97 25.65 7.03
C ARG A 51 27.08 26.00 8.03
N ALA A 52 27.31 25.14 9.02
CA ALA A 52 28.34 25.35 10.03
C ALA A 52 29.76 25.46 9.42
N ILE A 53 30.04 24.69 8.35
CA ILE A 53 31.32 24.75 7.63
C ILE A 53 31.45 26.06 6.84
N LEU A 54 30.39 26.52 6.20
CA LEU A 54 30.39 27.75 5.38
C LEU A 54 30.47 29.02 6.24
N GLU A 55 29.86 29.01 7.42
CA GLU A 55 29.89 30.13 8.37
C GLU A 55 31.23 30.23 9.11
N ASN A 56 32.04 29.17 9.09
CA ASN A 56 33.34 29.15 9.73
C ASN A 56 34.45 29.74 8.82
N SER A 57 34.89 30.96 9.14
CA SER A 57 35.95 31.67 8.42
C SER A 57 37.34 31.03 8.53
N GLU A 58 37.55 30.10 9.47
CA GLU A 58 38.81 29.37 9.63
C GLU A 58 38.96 28.22 8.62
N VAL A 59 37.90 27.84 7.90
CA VAL A 59 37.95 26.76 6.92
C VAL A 59 38.55 27.28 5.61
N PRO A 60 39.68 26.72 5.14
CA PRO A 60 40.30 27.14 3.88
C PRO A 60 39.35 26.96 2.69
N SER A 61 39.45 27.84 1.68
CA SER A 61 38.58 27.79 0.49
C SER A 61 38.65 26.44 -0.24
N GLU A 62 39.84 25.82 -0.29
CA GLU A 62 40.02 24.51 -0.91
C GLU A 62 39.29 23.39 -0.15
N ALA A 63 39.23 23.48 1.18
CA ALA A 63 38.44 22.57 2.00
C ALA A 63 36.94 22.79 1.77
N GLN A 64 36.48 24.05 1.70
CA GLN A 64 35.09 24.40 1.39
C GLN A 64 34.64 23.80 0.05
N VAL A 65 35.47 23.91 -0.99
CA VAL A 65 35.20 23.28 -2.30
C VAL A 65 35.06 21.77 -2.17
N ALA A 66 35.96 21.11 -1.43
CA ALA A 66 35.90 19.66 -1.22
C ALA A 66 34.62 19.24 -0.46
N TYR A 67 34.19 20.01 0.54
CA TYR A 67 32.92 19.81 1.24
C TYR A 67 31.72 19.96 0.31
N VAL A 68 31.67 21.01 -0.53
CA VAL A 68 30.59 21.21 -1.51
C VAL A 68 30.43 20.02 -2.46
N TRP A 69 31.54 19.46 -2.94
CA TRP A 69 31.50 18.25 -3.78
C TRP A 69 31.06 17.00 -3.01
N GLY A 70 31.47 16.86 -1.74
CA GLY A 70 30.97 15.82 -0.83
C GLY A 70 29.46 15.92 -0.62
N SER A 71 28.96 17.12 -0.37
CA SER A 71 27.54 17.43 -0.17
C SER A 71 26.70 17.19 -1.41
N LEU A 72 27.17 17.59 -2.59
CA LEU A 72 26.50 17.30 -3.86
C LEU A 72 26.34 15.79 -4.07
N SER A 73 27.40 15.05 -3.72
CA SER A 73 27.41 13.59 -3.82
C SER A 73 26.43 12.93 -2.86
N LEU A 74 26.38 13.41 -1.60
CA LEU A 74 25.42 12.96 -0.60
C LEU A 74 23.97 13.28 -0.99
N GLY A 75 23.70 14.49 -1.45
CA GLY A 75 22.37 14.90 -1.90
C GLY A 75 21.88 14.04 -3.06
N ARG A 76 22.77 13.75 -4.03
CA ARG A 76 22.47 12.83 -5.12
C ARG A 76 22.20 11.41 -4.63
N HIS A 77 23.02 10.92 -3.69
CA HIS A 77 22.86 9.59 -3.10
C HIS A 77 21.49 9.45 -2.42
N LEU A 78 21.14 10.41 -1.57
CA LEU A 78 19.86 10.44 -0.86
C LEU A 78 18.66 10.54 -1.81
N ALA A 79 18.73 11.42 -2.83
CA ALA A 79 17.67 11.55 -3.83
C ALA A 79 17.46 10.23 -4.62
N CYS A 80 18.54 9.55 -5.01
CA CYS A 80 18.42 8.26 -5.68
C CYS A 80 17.86 7.17 -4.75
N ARG A 81 18.33 7.11 -3.50
CA ARG A 81 17.78 6.19 -2.49
C ARG A 81 16.29 6.42 -2.27
N GLN A 82 15.88 7.68 -2.15
CA GLN A 82 14.48 8.07 -1.98
C GLN A 82 13.65 7.70 -3.22
N GLY A 83 14.14 7.95 -4.43
CA GLY A 83 13.46 7.55 -5.67
C GLY A 83 13.21 6.04 -5.75
N HIS A 84 14.20 5.22 -5.39
CA HIS A 84 14.04 3.77 -5.35
C HIS A 84 13.03 3.32 -4.29
N LEU A 85 13.11 3.87 -3.09
CA LEU A 85 12.18 3.54 -1.99
C LEU A 85 10.74 3.96 -2.31
N GLN A 86 10.56 5.14 -2.92
CA GLN A 86 9.24 5.65 -3.30
C GLN A 86 8.63 4.83 -4.45
N GLY A 87 9.40 4.51 -5.48
CA GLY A 87 8.94 3.67 -6.59
C GLY A 87 8.47 2.30 -6.11
N GLY A 88 9.26 1.64 -5.27
CA GLY A 88 8.88 0.36 -4.67
C GLY A 88 7.63 0.46 -3.80
N ARG A 89 7.53 1.51 -2.97
CA ARG A 89 6.37 1.73 -2.10
C ARG A 89 5.08 1.98 -2.90
N VAL A 90 5.14 2.79 -3.96
CA VAL A 90 4.00 3.05 -4.84
C VAL A 90 3.55 1.76 -5.53
N GLN A 91 4.49 0.95 -6.03
CA GLN A 91 4.16 -0.32 -6.66
C GLN A 91 3.49 -1.28 -5.68
N SER A 92 4.06 -1.44 -4.47
CA SER A 92 3.45 -2.29 -3.43
C SER A 92 2.06 -1.83 -3.01
N LEU A 93 1.84 -0.51 -2.90
CA LEU A 93 0.51 0.05 -2.60
C LEU A 93 -0.49 -0.23 -3.72
N HIS A 94 -0.07 -0.12 -4.99
CA HIS A 94 -0.91 -0.42 -6.14
C HIS A 94 -1.31 -1.89 -6.19
N ASP A 95 -0.37 -2.80 -5.94
CA ASP A 95 -0.63 -4.24 -5.94
C ASP A 95 -1.54 -4.64 -4.77
N PHE A 96 -1.35 -4.03 -3.59
CA PHE A 96 -2.26 -4.19 -2.46
C PHE A 96 -3.68 -3.71 -2.78
N ALA A 97 -3.82 -2.53 -3.41
CA ALA A 97 -5.12 -1.99 -3.80
C ALA A 97 -5.84 -2.88 -4.82
N LYS A 98 -5.11 -3.48 -5.78
CA LYS A 98 -5.66 -4.46 -6.72
C LYS A 98 -6.18 -5.71 -6.02
N LEU A 99 -5.37 -6.29 -5.12
CA LEU A 99 -5.76 -7.46 -4.34
C LEU A 99 -7.00 -7.16 -3.51
N HIS A 100 -7.01 -6.04 -2.80
CA HIS A 100 -8.16 -5.61 -2.02
C HIS A 100 -9.42 -5.48 -2.88
N LYS A 101 -9.33 -4.80 -4.04
CA LYS A 101 -10.45 -4.67 -4.98
C LYS A 101 -10.97 -6.03 -5.45
N SER A 102 -10.09 -6.97 -5.79
CA SER A 102 -10.51 -8.32 -6.19
C SER A 102 -11.22 -9.08 -5.07
N ALA A 103 -10.71 -9.01 -3.84
CA ALA A 103 -11.31 -9.65 -2.68
C ALA A 103 -12.69 -9.05 -2.36
N THR A 104 -12.81 -7.72 -2.37
CA THR A 104 -14.10 -7.04 -2.18
C THR A 104 -15.10 -7.45 -3.26
N ASN A 105 -14.69 -7.49 -4.53
CA ASN A 105 -15.57 -7.91 -5.61
C ASN A 105 -16.05 -9.37 -5.45
N ALA A 106 -15.17 -10.28 -5.06
CA ALA A 106 -15.54 -11.67 -4.79
C ALA A 106 -16.54 -11.78 -3.63
N LEU A 107 -16.34 -11.01 -2.56
CA LEU A 107 -17.27 -10.95 -1.44
C LEU A 107 -18.64 -10.40 -1.86
N VAL A 108 -18.68 -9.34 -2.67
CA VAL A 108 -19.93 -8.79 -3.19
C VAL A 108 -20.69 -9.82 -4.04
N LEU A 109 -19.99 -10.56 -4.91
CA LEU A 109 -20.61 -11.62 -5.70
C LEU A 109 -21.19 -12.73 -4.82
N ASN A 110 -20.44 -13.20 -3.83
CA ASN A 110 -20.91 -14.22 -2.90
C ASN A 110 -22.13 -13.75 -2.08
N LEU A 111 -22.12 -12.49 -1.62
CA LEU A 111 -23.25 -11.92 -0.89
C LEU A 111 -24.50 -11.83 -1.77
N ASN A 112 -24.36 -11.39 -3.02
CA ASN A 112 -25.49 -11.33 -3.95
C ASN A 112 -26.06 -12.72 -4.21
N GLN A 113 -25.20 -13.73 -4.41
CA GLN A 113 -25.64 -15.11 -4.57
C GLN A 113 -26.39 -15.64 -3.35
N LEU A 114 -25.91 -15.34 -2.13
CA LEU A 114 -26.59 -15.72 -0.89
C LEU A 114 -27.95 -15.02 -0.74
N ILE A 115 -28.04 -13.73 -1.08
CA ILE A 115 -29.29 -12.98 -1.05
C ILE A 115 -30.30 -13.57 -2.05
N GLU A 116 -29.86 -13.90 -3.26
CA GLU A 116 -30.71 -14.54 -4.27
C GLU A 116 -31.20 -15.91 -3.79
N GLN A 117 -30.30 -16.74 -3.27
CA GLN A 117 -30.63 -18.06 -2.74
C GLN A 117 -31.65 -17.96 -1.59
N GLN A 118 -31.40 -17.10 -0.61
CA GLN A 118 -32.31 -16.87 0.50
C GLN A 118 -33.67 -16.36 0.00
N GLY A 119 -33.68 -15.45 -0.97
CA GLY A 119 -34.91 -14.94 -1.58
C GLY A 119 -35.73 -16.05 -2.24
N MET A 120 -35.09 -17.03 -2.86
CA MET A 120 -35.76 -18.19 -3.45
C MET A 120 -36.30 -19.14 -2.37
N GLU A 121 -35.49 -19.47 -1.35
CA GLU A 121 -35.89 -20.32 -0.23
C GLU A 121 -37.10 -19.72 0.53
N CYS A 122 -37.09 -18.41 0.78
CA CYS A 122 -38.22 -17.72 1.41
C CYS A 122 -39.50 -17.78 0.56
N LYS A 123 -39.40 -17.62 -0.76
CA LYS A 123 -40.55 -17.73 -1.68
C LYS A 123 -41.11 -19.14 -1.69
N GLU A 124 -40.24 -20.15 -1.72
CA GLU A 124 -40.65 -21.55 -1.69
C GLU A 124 -41.33 -21.91 -0.37
N ALA A 125 -40.75 -21.52 0.77
CA ALA A 125 -41.35 -21.73 2.08
C ALA A 125 -42.74 -21.05 2.20
N ALA A 126 -42.87 -19.81 1.69
CA ALA A 126 -44.14 -19.11 1.66
C ALA A 126 -45.19 -19.83 0.80
N PHE A 127 -44.79 -20.37 -0.35
CA PHE A 127 -45.67 -21.14 -1.22
C PHE A 127 -46.14 -22.44 -0.54
N GLN A 128 -45.22 -23.19 0.10
CA GLN A 128 -45.57 -24.41 0.82
C GLN A 128 -46.50 -24.13 2.00
N LEU A 129 -46.27 -23.04 2.74
CA LEU A 129 -47.16 -22.61 3.81
C LEU A 129 -48.56 -22.29 3.30
N HIS A 130 -48.66 -21.60 2.17
CA HIS A 130 -49.96 -21.30 1.54
C HIS A 130 -50.69 -22.58 1.11
N LEU A 131 -49.98 -23.53 0.51
CA LEU A 131 -50.53 -24.83 0.14
C LEU A 131 -50.99 -25.64 1.38
N ALA A 132 -50.24 -25.61 2.47
CA ALA A 132 -50.63 -26.26 3.71
C ALA A 132 -51.89 -25.63 4.32
N HIS A 133 -51.99 -24.30 4.34
CA HIS A 133 -53.17 -23.59 4.82
C HIS A 133 -54.42 -23.90 4.00
N THR A 134 -54.32 -23.94 2.67
CA THR A 134 -55.46 -24.26 1.80
C THR A 134 -55.93 -25.70 2.02
N LYS A 135 -55.01 -26.67 2.12
CA LYS A 135 -55.34 -28.06 2.49
C LYS A 135 -56.00 -28.15 3.86
N LEU A 136 -55.48 -27.45 4.86
CA LEU A 136 -56.04 -27.44 6.21
C LEU A 136 -57.48 -26.90 6.21
N ALA A 137 -57.73 -25.82 5.48
CA ALA A 137 -59.07 -25.24 5.34
C ALA A 137 -60.05 -26.22 4.67
N GLN A 138 -59.59 -27.01 3.69
CA GLN A 138 -60.42 -28.05 3.07
C GLN A 138 -60.77 -29.15 4.08
N VAL A 139 -59.78 -29.69 4.80
CA VAL A 139 -60.02 -30.74 5.82
C VAL A 139 -60.94 -30.22 6.93
N GLN A 140 -60.82 -28.95 7.32
CA GLN A 140 -61.73 -28.32 8.28
C GLN A 140 -63.17 -28.31 7.76
N LYS A 141 -63.41 -27.94 6.49
CA LYS A 141 -64.74 -27.99 5.88
C LYS A 141 -65.31 -29.41 5.83
N GLU A 142 -64.49 -30.39 5.47
CA GLU A 142 -64.89 -31.81 5.43
C GLU A 142 -65.27 -32.32 6.83
N ARG A 143 -64.46 -32.01 7.85
CA ARG A 143 -64.76 -32.31 9.25
C ARG A 143 -66.08 -31.67 9.68
N ASP A 144 -66.30 -30.40 9.36
CA ASP A 144 -67.50 -29.68 9.77
C ASP A 144 -68.76 -30.25 9.10
N LEU A 145 -68.66 -30.66 7.83
CA LEU A 145 -69.71 -31.38 7.12
C LEU A 145 -70.03 -32.73 7.78
N LEU A 146 -69.01 -33.52 8.12
CA LEU A 146 -69.18 -34.81 8.80
C LEU A 146 -69.83 -34.62 10.18
N ARG A 147 -69.40 -33.60 10.93
CA ARG A 147 -70.00 -33.24 12.22
C ARG A 147 -71.47 -32.87 12.08
N TRP A 148 -71.82 -32.09 11.05
CA TRP A 148 -73.22 -31.74 10.77
C TRP A 148 -74.06 -32.98 10.45
N LYS A 149 -73.55 -33.91 9.61
CA LYS A 149 -74.23 -35.17 9.28
C LYS A 149 -74.47 -36.04 10.52
N LEU A 150 -73.49 -36.14 11.42
CA LEU A 150 -73.63 -36.89 12.68
C LEU A 150 -74.73 -36.32 13.57
N VAL A 151 -74.83 -34.99 13.68
CA VAL A 151 -75.88 -34.33 14.47
C VAL A 151 -77.27 -34.60 13.89
N GLN A 152 -77.41 -34.67 12.57
CA GLN A 152 -78.70 -35.01 11.93
C GLN A 152 -79.09 -36.47 12.15
N ALA A 153 -78.13 -37.40 12.17
CA ALA A 153 -78.39 -38.83 12.33
C ALA A 153 -78.77 -39.25 13.77
N VAL A 154 -78.52 -38.40 14.76
CA VAL A 154 -78.80 -38.64 16.20
C VAL A 154 -80.12 -37.97 16.65
N ARG A 155 -80.85 -37.32 15.73
CA ARG A 155 -82.20 -36.79 15.94
C ARG A 155 -83.25 -37.76 15.38
#